data_AF-A0A1V3JY55-F1
#
_entry.id   AF-A0A1V3JY55-F1
#
_cell.length_a   1.000
_cell.length_b   1.000
_cell.length_c   1.000
_cell.angle_alpha   90.00
_cell.angle_beta   90.00
_cell.angle_gamma   90.00
#
_symmetry.space_group_name_H-M   'P 1'
#
loop_
_entity.id
_entity.type
_entity.pdbx_description
1 polymer ?
#
loop_
_entity_poly.entity_id
_entity_poly.type
_entity_poly.pdbx_seq_one_letter_code
_entity_poly.pdbx_strand_id
1 'polypeptide(L)'
;MKIIEVDEELYQYIARQTQSIGESASDILRRLLNLPANSSNTLDFVSFDNTINESAVVKSGNVLTKAMSANIPQAQPESALKKVESSAPKTVKKQSETAVNQITNKVRALLSSTEFQEESKAVVRFLAILRVLYRTDPESFAQATEFLQGRTRVYFARDEATLLMAGNHTKPKQIPDTPYWVITNTNSGRKMLMLEGAMQSMDLPEDLINEVRTYFVSN
;
A
#
# COMPACT_ATOMS: atom_id res chain seq x y z
N MET A 1 -11.52 1.55 -0.87
CA MET A 1 -12.44 0.63 -0.18
C MET A 1 -11.77 0.15 1.10
N LYS A 2 -12.52 -0.23 2.13
CA LYS A 2 -11.98 -1.00 3.27
C LYS A 2 -12.22 -2.48 3.01
N ILE A 3 -11.31 -3.33 3.47
CA ILE A 3 -11.38 -4.80 3.31
C ILE A 3 -11.77 -5.38 4.66
N ILE A 4 -12.67 -6.37 4.65
CA ILE A 4 -13.01 -7.21 5.80
C ILE A 4 -12.87 -8.67 5.37
N GLU A 5 -12.39 -9.52 6.26
CA GLU A 5 -12.33 -10.96 6.04
C GLU A 5 -13.54 -11.62 6.69
N VAL A 6 -14.08 -12.64 6.02
CA VAL A 6 -15.19 -13.48 6.47
C VAL A 6 -14.82 -14.94 6.23
N ASP A 7 -15.42 -15.84 6.99
CA ASP A 7 -15.28 -17.28 6.82
C ASP A 7 -15.98 -17.79 5.55
N GLU A 8 -15.59 -18.98 5.09
CA GLU A 8 -16.05 -19.58 3.84
C GLU A 8 -17.57 -19.83 3.82
N GLU A 9 -18.17 -20.20 4.94
CA GLU A 9 -19.62 -20.42 5.05
C GLU A 9 -20.39 -19.10 4.89
N LEU A 10 -19.95 -18.05 5.59
CA LEU A 10 -20.53 -16.71 5.45
C LEU A 10 -20.30 -16.11 4.05
N TYR A 11 -19.13 -16.33 3.44
CA TYR A 11 -18.86 -15.92 2.06
C TYR A 11 -19.83 -16.59 1.07
N GLN A 12 -20.03 -17.90 1.18
CA GLN A 12 -20.98 -18.63 0.35
C GLN A 12 -22.42 -18.17 0.60
N TYR A 13 -22.80 -17.89 1.85
CA TYR A 13 -24.11 -17.34 2.18
C TYR A 13 -24.35 -15.98 1.51
N ILE A 14 -23.40 -15.05 1.61
CA ILE A 14 -23.49 -13.71 0.99
C ILE A 14 -23.54 -13.85 -0.55
N ALA A 15 -22.67 -14.67 -1.15
CA ALA A 15 -22.63 -14.85 -2.60
C ALA A 15 -23.94 -15.42 -3.17
N ARG A 16 -24.59 -16.35 -2.45
CA ARG A 16 -25.92 -16.90 -2.82
C ARG A 16 -27.05 -15.87 -2.82
N GLN A 17 -26.85 -14.71 -2.18
CA GLN A 17 -27.86 -13.64 -2.09
C GLN A 17 -27.78 -12.63 -3.24
N THR A 18 -26.90 -12.81 -4.23
CA THR A 18 -26.77 -11.96 -5.42
C THR A 18 -28.08 -11.93 -6.23
N GLN A 19 -28.64 -10.74 -6.45
CA GLN A 19 -29.89 -10.54 -7.21
C GLN A 19 -29.66 -9.96 -8.61
N SER A 20 -28.56 -9.22 -8.81
CA SER A 20 -28.23 -8.57 -10.09
C SER A 20 -26.80 -8.90 -10.54
N ILE A 21 -26.61 -9.09 -11.84
CA ILE A 21 -25.28 -9.32 -12.42
C ILE A 21 -24.43 -8.05 -12.22
N GLY A 22 -23.32 -8.19 -11.50
CA GLY A 22 -22.43 -7.07 -11.15
C GLY A 22 -22.79 -6.31 -9.86
N GLU A 23 -23.76 -6.80 -9.07
CA GLU A 23 -24.02 -6.30 -7.71
C GLU A 23 -22.76 -6.44 -6.83
N SER A 24 -22.37 -5.38 -6.10
CA SER A 24 -21.17 -5.47 -5.25
C SER A 24 -21.49 -6.14 -3.91
N ALA A 25 -20.49 -6.75 -3.28
CA ALA A 25 -20.64 -7.30 -1.92
C ALA A 25 -21.15 -6.26 -0.90
N SER A 26 -20.87 -4.97 -1.11
CA SER A 26 -21.39 -3.90 -0.25
C SER A 26 -22.90 -3.69 -0.42
N ASP A 27 -23.42 -3.87 -1.63
CA ASP A 27 -24.85 -3.68 -1.93
C ASP A 27 -25.67 -4.87 -1.40
N ILE A 28 -25.15 -6.09 -1.60
CA ILE A 28 -25.71 -7.32 -1.01
C ILE A 28 -25.80 -7.19 0.52
N LEU A 29 -24.69 -6.79 1.17
CA LEU A 29 -24.65 -6.62 2.64
C LEU A 29 -25.58 -5.51 3.13
N ARG A 30 -25.68 -4.37 2.40
CA ARG A 30 -26.63 -3.30 2.77
C ARG A 30 -28.07 -3.80 2.74
N ARG A 31 -28.46 -4.56 1.71
CA ARG A 31 -29.79 -5.15 1.61
C ARG A 31 -30.05 -6.18 2.71
N LEU A 32 -29.10 -7.06 3.01
CA LEU A 32 -29.23 -8.08 4.07
C LEU A 32 -29.31 -7.47 5.48
N LEU A 33 -28.75 -6.28 5.69
CA LEU A 33 -28.74 -5.56 6.97
C LEU A 33 -29.76 -4.39 7.02
N ASN A 34 -30.69 -4.31 6.06
CA ASN A 34 -31.71 -3.26 5.95
C ASN A 34 -31.15 -1.82 5.94
N LEU A 35 -29.92 -1.63 5.44
CA LEU A 35 -29.24 -0.34 5.34
C LEU A 35 -29.63 0.44 4.06
N PRO A 36 -29.59 1.78 4.08
CA PRO A 36 -29.92 2.59 2.91
C PRO A 36 -28.94 2.38 1.74
N ALA A 37 -29.48 2.39 0.51
CA ALA A 37 -28.75 2.09 -0.72
C ALA A 37 -27.82 3.22 -1.22
N ASN A 38 -28.00 4.47 -0.76
CA ASN A 38 -27.18 5.61 -1.17
C ASN A 38 -26.20 6.01 -0.07
N SER A 39 -24.93 6.23 -0.43
CA SER A 39 -23.89 6.76 0.47
C SER A 39 -23.60 8.26 0.24
N SER A 40 -24.46 8.94 -0.51
CA SER A 40 -24.25 10.32 -0.97
C SER A 40 -25.28 11.31 -0.40
N ASN A 41 -25.70 11.13 0.86
CA ASN A 41 -26.01 12.22 1.79
C ASN A 41 -26.26 11.67 3.21
N THR A 42 -26.30 12.59 4.17
CA THR A 42 -26.61 12.41 5.61
C THR A 42 -25.72 11.43 6.37
N LEU A 43 -24.73 12.01 7.05
CA LEU A 43 -24.38 11.57 8.41
C LEU A 43 -25.63 11.75 9.28
N ASP A 44 -26.37 10.68 9.55
CA ASP A 44 -27.27 10.63 10.70
C ASP A 44 -26.93 9.41 11.54
N PHE A 45 -26.39 9.71 12.71
CA PHE A 45 -26.03 8.75 13.75
C PHE A 45 -27.32 8.30 14.43
N VAL A 46 -27.74 7.05 14.18
CA VAL A 46 -28.85 6.45 14.93
C VAL A 46 -28.39 6.19 16.37
N SER A 47 -28.67 7.16 17.25
CA SER A 47 -28.77 6.89 18.67
C SER A 47 -29.85 5.83 18.91
N PHE A 48 -29.50 4.78 19.64
CA PHE A 48 -30.51 3.95 20.29
C PHE A 48 -31.16 4.76 21.41
N ASP A 49 -32.44 5.11 21.25
CA ASP A 49 -33.31 5.24 22.42
C ASP A 49 -34.76 4.84 22.09
N ASN A 50 -35.51 4.53 23.14
CA ASN A 50 -36.73 3.73 23.13
C ASN A 50 -37.92 4.51 23.71
N THR A 51 -38.81 5.06 22.87
CA THR A 51 -40.19 5.45 23.29
C THR A 51 -41.18 5.71 22.13
N ILE A 52 -42.20 4.85 22.06
CA ILE A 52 -43.66 5.12 21.97
C ILE A 52 -44.21 6.42 21.29
N ASN A 53 -45.17 6.18 20.38
CA ASN A 53 -46.38 6.95 19.96
C ASN A 53 -46.46 7.80 18.67
N GLU A 54 -47.45 7.39 17.85
CA GLU A 54 -48.50 8.12 17.12
C GLU A 54 -48.27 9.39 16.25
N SER A 55 -48.74 9.25 15.01
CA SER A 55 -49.67 10.16 14.30
C SER A 55 -49.19 11.46 13.62
N ALA A 56 -49.34 11.42 12.28
CA ALA A 56 -50.02 12.44 11.45
C ALA A 56 -49.28 13.68 10.86
N VAL A 57 -49.42 13.81 9.52
CA VAL A 57 -49.89 15.02 8.79
C VAL A 57 -48.88 16.12 8.30
N VAL A 58 -48.58 16.07 6.99
CA VAL A 58 -48.83 17.12 5.94
C VAL A 58 -47.85 18.31 5.64
N LYS A 59 -47.39 18.32 4.37
CA LYS A 59 -47.15 19.43 3.37
C LYS A 59 -46.02 20.50 3.44
N SER A 60 -45.38 20.61 2.27
CA SER A 60 -45.17 21.82 1.40
C SER A 60 -44.02 22.83 1.60
N GLY A 61 -43.17 22.90 0.55
CA GLY A 61 -42.74 24.15 -0.11
C GLY A 61 -41.50 24.87 0.46
N ASN A 62 -40.82 25.79 -0.25
CA ASN A 62 -40.81 26.15 -1.69
C ASN A 62 -39.61 27.12 -1.95
N VAL A 63 -39.26 27.44 -3.22
CA VAL A 63 -38.40 28.58 -3.68
C VAL A 63 -36.88 28.50 -3.34
N LEU A 64 -35.88 28.52 -4.25
CA LEU A 64 -35.49 29.35 -5.42
C LEU A 64 -34.90 30.75 -5.13
N THR A 65 -33.58 30.92 -5.29
CA THR A 65 -32.95 32.21 -5.65
C THR A 65 -31.88 32.05 -6.75
N LYS A 66 -31.72 33.09 -7.58
CA LYS A 66 -31.03 33.08 -8.90
C LYS A 66 -30.38 34.44 -9.19
N ALA A 67 -29.13 34.45 -9.65
CA ALA A 67 -28.46 35.45 -10.53
C ALA A 67 -26.95 35.07 -10.61
N MET A 68 -26.24 34.95 -11.75
CA MET A 68 -26.04 35.82 -12.94
C MET A 68 -25.20 37.08 -12.60
N SER A 69 -24.18 37.54 -13.36
CA SER A 69 -23.69 37.17 -14.71
C SER A 69 -22.28 37.74 -15.03
N ALA A 70 -21.54 37.11 -15.98
CA ALA A 70 -20.61 37.65 -17.03
C ALA A 70 -19.50 38.71 -16.69
N ASN A 71 -18.43 38.98 -17.49
CA ASN A 71 -17.97 38.49 -18.81
C ASN A 71 -16.42 38.63 -19.03
N ILE A 72 -15.93 38.15 -20.18
CA ILE A 72 -14.53 38.07 -20.73
C ILE A 72 -14.38 39.17 -21.86
N PRO A 73 -13.21 39.69 -22.38
CA PRO A 73 -11.95 38.98 -22.77
C PRO A 73 -10.55 39.70 -22.89
N GLN A 74 -9.52 38.89 -23.23
CA GLN A 74 -8.32 39.10 -24.11
C GLN A 74 -7.35 40.32 -24.03
N ALA A 75 -6.02 40.03 -23.97
CA ALA A 75 -4.99 40.39 -24.99
C ALA A 75 -3.55 39.92 -24.61
N GLN A 76 -2.69 39.63 -25.59
CA GLN A 76 -1.21 39.49 -25.48
C GLN A 76 -0.51 40.67 -26.20
N PRO A 77 0.78 40.97 -25.91
CA PRO A 77 1.84 40.60 -26.87
C PRO A 77 3.22 40.23 -26.26
N GLU A 78 4.19 39.89 -27.11
CA GLU A 78 5.56 39.43 -26.80
C GLU A 78 6.56 40.55 -26.39
N SER A 79 7.61 40.22 -25.61
CA SER A 79 9.04 40.29 -26.05
C SER A 79 10.12 40.22 -24.94
N ALA A 80 11.29 39.69 -25.31
CA ALA A 80 12.64 39.93 -24.75
C ALA A 80 13.06 39.51 -23.30
N LEU A 81 13.63 38.30 -23.22
CA LEU A 81 14.86 37.88 -22.50
C LEU A 81 15.41 38.74 -21.31
N LYS A 82 15.51 38.11 -20.12
CA LYS A 82 16.69 38.19 -19.22
C LYS A 82 16.76 36.98 -18.26
N LYS A 83 17.90 36.80 -17.59
CA LYS A 83 18.46 35.52 -17.09
C LYS A 83 18.71 35.54 -15.58
N VAL A 84 18.38 34.42 -14.88
CA VAL A 84 18.71 34.10 -13.46
C VAL A 84 17.96 35.03 -12.46
N GLU A 85 17.35 34.59 -11.35
CA GLU A 85 17.74 33.56 -10.35
C GLU A 85 16.52 32.98 -9.58
N SER A 86 16.72 31.82 -8.93
CA SER A 86 15.94 31.25 -7.81
C SER A 86 14.40 31.40 -7.75
N SER A 87 13.66 30.30 -7.93
CA SER A 87 12.63 29.86 -6.98
C SER A 87 12.26 28.38 -7.21
N ALA A 88 12.08 27.63 -6.11
CA ALA A 88 11.75 26.21 -6.15
C ALA A 88 10.24 25.97 -6.28
N PRO A 89 9.84 24.76 -6.71
CA PRO A 89 8.66 24.11 -6.16
C PRO A 89 9.10 22.83 -5.42
N LYS A 90 8.89 22.81 -4.10
CA LYS A 90 8.98 21.56 -3.30
C LYS A 90 7.67 20.75 -3.41
N THR A 91 7.77 19.51 -2.92
CA THR A 91 6.70 18.61 -2.44
C THR A 91 5.89 17.79 -3.46
N VAL A 92 6.52 16.71 -3.94
CA VAL A 92 5.94 15.36 -3.85
C VAL A 92 6.87 14.53 -2.94
N LYS A 93 6.35 13.53 -2.21
CA LYS A 93 7.10 12.75 -1.21
C LYS A 93 8.14 11.79 -1.84
N LYS A 94 9.18 12.34 -2.46
CA LYS A 94 10.37 11.59 -2.84
C LYS A 94 11.33 11.54 -1.66
N GLN A 95 11.96 10.40 -1.41
CA GLN A 95 12.94 10.27 -0.33
C GLN A 95 14.10 11.25 -0.53
N SER A 96 14.70 11.73 0.56
CA SER A 96 15.82 12.65 0.43
C SER A 96 16.98 11.95 -0.27
N GLU A 97 17.62 12.63 -1.22
CA GLU A 97 18.74 12.09 -1.99
C GLU A 97 19.89 11.61 -1.08
N THR A 98 20.08 12.26 0.07
CA THR A 98 21.00 11.84 1.13
C THR A 98 20.65 10.48 1.73
N ALA A 99 19.37 10.17 1.95
CA ALA A 99 18.92 8.88 2.49
C ALA A 99 19.14 7.76 1.46
N VAL A 100 18.76 7.97 0.20
CA VAL A 100 18.99 7.02 -0.92
C VAL A 100 20.48 6.69 -1.07
N ASN A 101 21.35 7.72 -1.01
CA ASN A 101 22.80 7.54 -1.04
C ASN A 101 23.33 6.79 0.19
N GLN A 102 22.78 7.04 1.38
CA GLN A 102 23.16 6.31 2.60
C GLN A 102 22.79 4.83 2.51
N ILE A 103 21.58 4.49 2.04
CA ILE A 103 21.15 3.10 1.84
C ILE A 103 22.04 2.42 0.80
N THR A 104 22.27 3.08 -0.34
CA THR A 104 23.15 2.59 -1.41
C THR A 104 24.55 2.24 -0.89
N ASN A 105 25.18 3.15 -0.14
CA ASN A 105 26.50 2.92 0.44
C ASN A 105 26.51 1.78 1.47
N LYS A 106 25.45 1.64 2.29
CA LYS A 106 25.33 0.54 3.27
C LYS A 106 25.09 -0.81 2.60
N VAL A 107 24.30 -0.87 1.53
CA VAL A 107 24.11 -2.10 0.74
C VAL A 107 25.41 -2.49 0.06
N ARG A 108 26.11 -1.57 -0.64
CA ARG A 108 27.42 -1.86 -1.24
C ARG A 108 28.46 -2.33 -0.22
N ALA A 109 28.51 -1.70 0.96
CA ALA A 109 29.38 -2.15 2.05
C ALA A 109 29.07 -3.60 2.49
N LEU A 110 27.79 -3.97 2.63
CA LEU A 110 27.38 -5.34 2.87
C LEU A 110 27.81 -6.28 1.75
N LEU A 111 27.54 -5.93 0.48
CA LEU A 111 27.92 -6.77 -0.66
C LEU A 111 29.43 -6.99 -0.72
N SER A 112 30.24 -6.00 -0.35
CA SER A 112 31.71 -6.12 -0.28
C SER A 112 32.25 -6.88 0.93
N SER A 113 31.41 -7.25 1.90
CA SER A 113 31.86 -7.92 3.13
C SER A 113 32.21 -9.39 2.90
N THR A 114 33.23 -9.89 3.59
CA THR A 114 33.69 -11.28 3.54
C THR A 114 32.57 -12.26 3.91
N GLU A 115 31.84 -11.97 4.99
CA GLU A 115 30.73 -12.80 5.47
C GLU A 115 29.59 -12.89 4.46
N PHE A 116 29.32 -11.82 3.72
CA PHE A 116 28.31 -11.85 2.66
C PHE A 116 28.81 -12.63 1.45
N GLN A 117 30.07 -12.45 1.04
CA GLN A 117 30.65 -13.13 -0.12
C GLN A 117 30.73 -14.65 0.07
N GLU A 118 31.10 -15.12 1.26
CA GLU A 118 31.26 -16.55 1.57
C GLU A 118 29.93 -17.29 1.84
N GLU A 119 28.83 -16.59 2.11
CA GLU A 119 27.56 -17.23 2.49
C GLU A 119 26.88 -17.97 1.33
N SER A 120 27.08 -19.28 1.24
CA SER A 120 26.44 -20.16 0.25
C SER A 120 24.90 -20.10 0.18
N LYS A 121 24.21 -19.71 1.26
CA LYS A 121 22.74 -19.81 1.39
C LYS A 121 22.06 -18.50 0.98
N ALA A 122 21.39 -18.52 -0.18
CA ALA A 122 20.58 -17.40 -0.67
C ALA A 122 19.57 -16.85 0.37
N VAL A 123 19.00 -17.70 1.25
CA VAL A 123 18.10 -17.23 2.32
C VAL A 123 18.79 -16.35 3.36
N VAL A 124 20.08 -16.56 3.63
CA VAL A 124 20.84 -15.75 4.60
C VAL A 124 21.25 -14.42 3.96
N ARG A 125 21.76 -14.44 2.71
CA ARG A 125 22.01 -13.21 1.93
C ARG A 125 20.74 -12.34 1.83
N PHE A 126 19.59 -12.94 1.58
CA PHE A 126 18.28 -12.27 1.53
C PHE A 126 17.95 -11.56 2.85
N LEU A 127 18.06 -12.24 3.99
CA LEU A 127 17.81 -11.64 5.30
C LEU A 127 18.83 -10.55 5.66
N ALA A 128 20.09 -10.70 5.25
CA ALA A 128 21.14 -9.70 5.48
C ALA A 128 20.85 -8.39 4.74
N ILE A 129 20.43 -8.45 3.46
CA ILE A 129 20.07 -7.26 2.67
C ILE A 129 18.82 -6.59 3.28
N LEU A 130 17.76 -7.36 3.58
CA LEU A 130 16.54 -6.82 4.20
C LEU A 130 16.83 -6.11 5.54
N ARG A 131 17.72 -6.67 6.36
CA ARG A 131 18.18 -6.06 7.61
C ARG A 131 18.89 -4.72 7.36
N VAL A 132 19.73 -4.61 6.33
CA VAL A 132 20.41 -3.36 5.99
C VAL A 132 19.45 -2.31 5.46
N LEU A 133 18.48 -2.69 4.61
CA LEU A 133 17.44 -1.78 4.12
C LEU A 133 16.64 -1.19 5.30
N TYR A 134 16.06 -2.05 6.15
CA TYR A 134 15.31 -1.60 7.33
C TYR A 134 16.15 -0.79 8.32
N ARG A 135 17.36 -1.23 8.67
CA ARG A 135 18.19 -0.52 9.66
C ARG A 135 18.74 0.82 9.16
N THR A 136 18.71 1.07 7.85
CA THR A 136 19.15 2.35 7.28
C THR A 136 18.01 3.34 7.14
N ASP A 137 16.82 2.89 6.72
CA ASP A 137 15.59 3.70 6.72
C ASP A 137 14.35 2.83 7.05
N PRO A 138 13.93 2.80 8.33
CA PRO A 138 12.77 2.02 8.78
C PRO A 138 11.43 2.50 8.19
N GLU A 139 11.29 3.78 7.86
CA GLU A 139 10.03 4.36 7.36
C GLU A 139 9.86 4.02 5.88
N SER A 140 10.91 4.26 5.10
CA SER A 140 11.02 3.87 3.69
C SER A 140 10.78 2.36 3.52
N PHE A 141 11.42 1.52 4.34
CA PHE A 141 11.21 0.07 4.30
C PHE A 141 9.78 -0.35 4.67
N ALA A 142 9.15 0.35 5.62
CA ALA A 142 7.77 0.05 6.01
C ALA A 142 6.79 0.33 4.86
N GLN A 143 6.94 1.47 4.18
CA GLN A 143 6.15 1.82 3.00
C GLN A 143 6.41 0.85 1.84
N ALA A 144 7.67 0.51 1.59
CA ALA A 144 8.08 -0.41 0.54
C ALA A 144 7.58 -1.84 0.73
N THR A 145 7.36 -2.29 1.97
CA THR A 145 6.89 -3.66 2.26
C THR A 145 5.38 -3.81 2.37
N GLU A 146 4.62 -2.72 2.51
CA GLU A 146 3.16 -2.73 2.71
C GLU A 146 2.39 -3.43 1.57
N PHE A 147 2.82 -3.22 0.32
CA PHE A 147 2.15 -3.75 -0.87
C PHE A 147 2.87 -4.95 -1.52
N LEU A 148 4.00 -5.39 -0.95
CA LEU A 148 4.74 -6.55 -1.46
C LEU A 148 4.09 -7.86 -1.00
N GLN A 149 3.25 -8.41 -1.87
CA GLN A 149 2.55 -9.67 -1.67
C GLN A 149 2.49 -10.49 -2.96
N GLY A 150 2.27 -11.80 -2.81
CA GLY A 150 1.91 -12.68 -3.91
C GLY A 150 0.39 -12.79 -4.06
N ARG A 151 -0.06 -13.50 -5.12
CA ARG A 151 -1.49 -13.71 -5.43
C ARG A 151 -2.36 -14.14 -4.24
N THR A 152 -1.81 -14.93 -3.32
CA THR A 152 -2.52 -15.50 -2.16
C THR A 152 -1.63 -15.56 -0.92
N ARG A 153 -0.54 -14.78 -0.86
CA ARG A 153 0.47 -14.88 0.22
C ARG A 153 0.99 -13.49 0.55
N VAL A 154 0.79 -13.06 1.80
CA VAL A 154 1.53 -11.93 2.38
C VAL A 154 3.01 -12.31 2.43
N TYR A 155 3.91 -11.40 2.05
CA TYR A 155 5.35 -11.67 2.08
C TYR A 155 6.01 -11.18 3.38
N PHE A 156 5.60 -10.02 3.87
CA PHE A 156 6.13 -9.35 5.06
C PHE A 156 5.03 -9.07 6.07
N ALA A 157 5.31 -9.27 7.36
CA ALA A 157 4.40 -8.94 8.45
C ALA A 157 5.18 -8.52 9.70
N ARG A 158 4.48 -8.04 10.74
CA ARG A 158 5.08 -7.71 12.05
C ARG A 158 5.14 -8.90 13.02
N ASP A 159 4.55 -10.03 12.64
CA ASP A 159 4.45 -11.26 13.42
C ASP A 159 4.50 -12.49 12.50
N GLU A 160 4.74 -13.66 13.09
CA GLU A 160 4.78 -14.94 12.36
C GLU A 160 3.38 -15.44 11.95
N ALA A 161 2.36 -15.22 12.77
CA ALA A 161 1.04 -15.79 12.58
C ALA A 161 0.35 -15.25 11.32
N THR A 162 0.44 -13.95 11.05
CA THR A 162 -0.04 -13.32 9.81
C THR A 162 0.49 -14.02 8.55
N LEU A 163 1.76 -14.45 8.55
CA LEU A 163 2.37 -15.15 7.41
C LEU A 163 1.99 -16.63 7.31
N LEU A 164 1.55 -17.25 8.42
CA LEU A 164 1.04 -18.62 8.45
C LEU A 164 -0.44 -18.67 8.07
N MET A 165 -1.26 -17.69 8.50
CA MET A 165 -2.66 -17.54 8.11
C MET A 165 -2.78 -17.35 6.58
N ALA A 166 -1.94 -16.49 5.99
CA ALA A 166 -1.84 -16.33 4.54
C ALA A 166 -1.20 -17.54 3.81
N GLY A 167 -0.73 -18.58 4.51
CA GLY A 167 -0.24 -19.80 3.89
C GLY A 167 0.57 -20.72 4.82
N ASN A 168 0.00 -21.89 5.13
CA ASN A 168 0.55 -22.87 6.07
C ASN A 168 1.97 -23.41 5.74
N HIS A 169 2.46 -23.21 4.51
CA HIS A 169 3.78 -23.66 4.06
C HIS A 169 4.70 -22.51 3.62
N THR A 170 4.57 -21.32 4.21
CA THR A 170 5.42 -20.16 3.91
C THR A 170 6.82 -20.20 4.53
N LYS A 171 7.00 -20.98 5.61
CA LYS A 171 8.21 -21.01 6.46
C LYS A 171 8.70 -19.59 6.79
N PRO A 172 7.97 -18.83 7.61
CA PRO A 172 8.40 -17.51 8.05
C PRO A 172 9.77 -17.54 8.73
N LYS A 173 10.50 -16.43 8.64
CA LYS A 173 11.64 -16.13 9.51
C LYS A 173 11.63 -14.65 9.87
N GLN A 174 12.00 -14.34 11.10
CA GLN A 174 12.28 -12.95 11.50
C GLN A 174 13.53 -12.45 10.76
N ILE A 175 13.49 -11.20 10.28
CA ILE A 175 14.67 -10.50 9.77
C ILE A 175 15.44 -9.97 10.99
N PRO A 176 16.73 -10.34 11.19
CA PRO A 176 17.44 -10.07 12.46
C PRO A 176 17.53 -8.56 12.79
N ASP A 177 17.36 -8.23 14.07
CA ASP A 177 17.25 -6.86 14.60
C ASP A 177 16.08 -6.02 14.06
N THR A 178 15.03 -6.65 13.54
CA THR A 178 13.85 -5.93 13.02
C THR A 178 12.56 -6.47 13.64
N PRO A 179 11.48 -5.68 13.66
CA PRO A 179 10.14 -6.15 14.00
C PRO A 179 9.45 -6.85 12.81
N TYR A 180 10.17 -7.20 11.74
CA TYR A 180 9.59 -7.79 10.53
C TYR A 180 9.90 -9.29 10.41
N TRP A 181 8.88 -10.02 9.98
CA TRP A 181 8.95 -11.39 9.52
C TRP A 181 8.81 -11.43 8.00
N VAL A 182 9.45 -12.41 7.35
CA VAL A 182 9.36 -12.63 5.91
C VAL A 182 9.20 -14.11 5.58
N ILE A 183 8.44 -14.44 4.54
CA ILE A 183 8.30 -15.82 4.06
C ILE A 183 9.61 -16.31 3.41
N THR A 184 10.08 -17.52 3.75
CA THR A 184 11.35 -18.04 3.22
C THR A 184 11.22 -19.27 2.32
N ASN A 185 10.06 -19.92 2.27
CA ASN A 185 9.76 -20.99 1.31
C ASN A 185 9.45 -20.43 -0.09
N THR A 186 10.52 -19.96 -0.74
CA THR A 186 10.54 -19.34 -2.06
C THR A 186 11.86 -19.71 -2.78
N ASN A 187 11.86 -19.77 -4.11
CA ASN A 187 13.11 -19.95 -4.86
C ASN A 187 13.95 -18.64 -4.90
N SER A 188 15.20 -18.72 -5.37
CA SER A 188 16.13 -17.58 -5.40
C SER A 188 15.61 -16.42 -6.25
N GLY A 189 15.06 -16.69 -7.43
CA GLY A 189 14.45 -15.66 -8.28
C GLY A 189 13.28 -14.93 -7.60
N ARG A 190 12.43 -15.64 -6.84
CA ARG A 190 11.34 -15.00 -6.07
C ARG A 190 11.88 -14.16 -4.90
N LYS A 191 12.96 -14.59 -4.23
CA LYS A 191 13.67 -13.78 -3.22
C LYS A 191 14.23 -12.50 -3.84
N MET A 192 14.82 -12.60 -5.03
CA MET A 192 15.30 -11.42 -5.76
C MET A 192 14.17 -10.46 -6.10
N LEU A 193 13.05 -10.97 -6.64
CA LEU A 193 11.89 -10.13 -6.97
C LEU A 193 11.26 -9.46 -5.73
N MET A 194 11.43 -10.02 -4.53
CA MET A 194 11.05 -9.35 -3.27
C MET A 194 12.03 -8.23 -2.89
N LEU A 195 13.34 -8.45 -3.07
CA LEU A 195 14.35 -7.39 -2.87
C LEU A 195 14.18 -6.27 -3.89
N GLU A 196 14.04 -6.60 -5.17
CA GLU A 196 13.83 -5.67 -6.27
C GLU A 196 12.63 -4.76 -6.02
N GLY A 197 11.46 -5.32 -5.73
CA GLY A 197 10.27 -4.53 -5.43
C GLY A 197 10.43 -3.62 -4.20
N ALA A 198 11.15 -4.08 -3.16
CA ALA A 198 11.46 -3.26 -2.01
C ALA A 198 12.43 -2.12 -2.37
N MET A 199 13.55 -2.44 -3.02
CA MET A 199 14.59 -1.48 -3.41
C MET A 199 14.05 -0.42 -4.37
N GLN A 200 13.23 -0.80 -5.35
CA GLN A 200 12.56 0.13 -6.27
C GLN A 200 11.58 1.04 -5.54
N SER A 201 10.79 0.51 -4.60
CA SER A 201 9.89 1.34 -3.77
C SER A 201 10.62 2.20 -2.73
N MET A 202 11.91 1.93 -2.48
CA MET A 202 12.81 2.77 -1.67
C MET A 202 13.64 3.75 -2.53
N ASP A 203 13.24 4.01 -3.78
CA ASP A 203 13.94 4.90 -4.74
C ASP A 203 15.43 4.55 -4.98
N LEU A 204 15.85 3.30 -4.74
CA LEU A 204 17.25 2.88 -4.91
C LEU A 204 17.63 2.75 -6.39
N PRO A 205 18.89 3.04 -6.76
CA PRO A 205 19.27 3.12 -8.16
C PRO A 205 19.40 1.72 -8.79
N GLU A 206 19.04 1.60 -10.07
CA GLU A 206 18.92 0.31 -10.76
C GLU A 206 20.27 -0.39 -10.96
N ASP A 207 21.40 0.34 -10.96
CA ASP A 207 22.75 -0.25 -10.94
C ASP A 207 22.98 -1.10 -9.67
N LEU A 208 22.61 -0.59 -8.50
CA LEU A 208 22.66 -1.32 -7.23
C LEU A 208 21.73 -2.54 -7.24
N ILE A 209 20.54 -2.41 -7.84
CA ILE A 209 19.60 -3.53 -7.96
C ILE A 209 20.19 -4.62 -8.87
N ASN A 210 20.87 -4.24 -9.97
CA ASN A 210 21.62 -5.15 -10.82
C ASN A 210 22.78 -5.83 -10.07
N GLU A 211 23.57 -5.10 -9.27
CA GLU A 211 24.61 -5.68 -8.41
C GLU A 211 24.02 -6.76 -7.48
N VAL A 212 22.93 -6.44 -6.77
CA VAL A 212 22.24 -7.39 -5.88
C VAL A 212 21.71 -8.60 -6.66
N ARG A 213 21.18 -8.40 -7.87
CA ARG A 213 20.60 -9.45 -8.73
C ARG A 213 21.57 -10.60 -8.99
N THR A 214 22.86 -10.31 -9.11
CA THR A 214 23.92 -11.32 -9.34
C THR A 214 23.98 -12.42 -8.27
N TYR A 215 23.65 -12.10 -7.01
CA TYR A 215 23.71 -13.04 -5.88
C TYR A 215 22.49 -13.97 -5.75
N PHE A 216 21.51 -13.86 -6.65
CA PHE A 216 20.26 -14.63 -6.60
C PHE A 216 19.88 -15.30 -7.92
N VAL A 217 20.74 -15.20 -8.94
CA VAL A 217 20.63 -16.00 -10.17
C VAL A 217 20.82 -17.49 -9.80
N SER A 218 20.04 -18.37 -10.42
CA SER A 218 20.29 -19.80 -10.33
C SER A 218 21.51 -20.16 -11.17
N ASN A 219 22.55 -20.71 -10.53
CA ASN A 219 23.53 -21.56 -11.22
C ASN A 219 22.91 -22.93 -11.56
#